data_AF-A0A3P6C9I2-F1
#
_entry.id   AF-A0A3P6C9I2-F1
#
_cell.length_a   1.000
_cell.length_b   1.000
_cell.length_c   1.000
_cell.angle_alpha   90.00
_cell.angle_beta   90.00
_cell.angle_gamma   90.00
#
_symmetry.space_group_name_H-M   'P 1'
#
loop_
_entity.id
_entity.type
_entity.pdbx_description
1 polymer ?
#
loop_
_entity_poly.entity_id
_entity_poly.type
_entity_poly.pdbx_seq_one_letter_code
_entity_poly.pdbx_strand_id
1 'polypeptide(L)'
;MYRTTRGSEQRRLQCLQDIQKLQEEIKLLQISNEKLNGVGLDDMSFTELASLGSMLDEGFRIVDEQLDNVVGAHEEITTKQLFEYDLMGGPDWTQRIEKEDLAYQSLLAGRRVALRNKAREFRLSPPETQPWRSDDPERLVKTIDSLEMEKERLRLFNQRMLGKELDGMSYSELFVFSFEISGAIMKVVSMKKIKRDE
;
A
#
# COMPACT_ATOMS: atom_id res chain seq x y z
N MET A 1 9.90 36.51 29.42
CA MET A 1 10.77 35.44 28.89
C MET A 1 10.51 34.17 29.68
N TYR A 2 9.76 33.22 29.12
CA TYR A 2 9.55 31.92 29.75
C TYR A 2 10.83 31.09 29.58
N ARG A 3 11.42 30.66 30.71
CA ARG A 3 12.58 29.75 30.71
C ARG A 3 12.09 28.35 30.36
N THR A 4 12.31 27.89 29.12
CA THR A 4 12.21 26.46 28.80
C THR A 4 13.26 25.72 29.63
N THR A 5 12.85 24.66 30.32
CA THR A 5 13.76 23.87 31.15
C THR A 5 14.64 23.01 30.24
N ARG A 6 15.90 22.76 30.63
CA ARG A 6 16.85 21.92 29.86
C ARG A 6 16.25 20.57 29.43
N GLY A 7 15.39 19.99 30.27
CA GLY A 7 14.68 18.74 29.95
C GLY A 7 13.61 18.87 28.86
N SER A 8 12.93 20.01 28.75
CA SER A 8 11.94 20.26 27.69
C SER A 8 12.59 20.44 26.31
N GLU A 9 13.72 21.14 26.23
CA GLU A 9 14.49 21.28 24.98
C GLU A 9 15.08 19.93 24.53
N GLN A 10 15.57 19.12 25.47
CA GLN A 10 16.10 17.80 25.14
C GLN A 10 15.03 16.85 24.59
N ARG A 11 13.81 16.86 25.16
CA ARG A 11 12.68 16.09 24.62
C ARG A 11 12.26 16.56 23.22
N ARG A 12 12.21 17.88 23.01
CA ARG A 12 11.92 18.47 21.70
C ARG A 12 12.95 18.04 20.65
N LEU A 13 14.24 18.09 20.98
CA LEU A 13 15.30 17.65 20.08
C LEU A 13 15.18 16.17 19.73
N GLN A 14 14.85 15.32 20.71
CA GLN A 14 14.59 13.89 20.46
C GLN A 14 13.43 13.69 19.48
N CYS A 15 12.30 14.38 19.68
CA CYS A 15 11.15 14.27 18.78
C CYS A 15 11.52 14.68 17.34
N LEU A 16 12.33 15.73 17.17
CA LEU A 16 12.79 16.15 15.84
C LEU A 16 13.69 15.08 15.18
N GLN A 17 14.56 14.44 15.96
CA GLN A 17 15.39 13.33 15.46
C GLN A 17 14.53 12.12 15.05
N ASP A 18 13.52 11.77 15.85
CA ASP A 18 12.61 10.66 15.58
C ASP A 18 11.79 10.92 14.30
N ILE A 19 11.27 12.15 14.14
CA ILE A 19 10.57 12.57 12.92
C ILE A 19 11.48 12.44 11.69
N GLN A 20 12.72 12.93 11.78
CA GLN A 20 13.65 12.84 10.66
C GLN A 20 13.96 11.39 10.29
N LYS A 21 14.16 10.52 11.29
CA LYS A 21 14.37 9.09 11.07
C LYS A 21 13.16 8.44 10.38
N LEU A 22 11.95 8.69 10.89
CA LEU A 22 10.71 8.16 10.31
C LEU A 22 10.51 8.64 8.87
N GLN A 23 10.82 9.91 8.58
CA GLN A 23 10.74 10.46 7.22
C GLN A 23 11.65 9.73 6.25
N GLU A 24 12.90 9.42 6.62
CA GLU A 24 13.81 8.68 5.74
C GLU A 24 13.36 7.22 5.55
N GLU A 25 12.87 6.56 6.60
CA GLU A 25 12.32 5.21 6.48
C GLU A 25 11.07 5.17 5.58
N ILE A 26 10.15 6.13 5.74
CA ILE A 26 8.97 6.29 4.89
C ILE A 26 9.37 6.56 3.44
N LYS A 27 10.38 7.40 3.21
CA LYS A 27 10.88 7.70 1.86
C LYS A 27 11.37 6.44 1.14
N LEU A 28 12.09 5.56 1.84
CA LEU A 28 12.52 4.28 1.27
C LEU A 28 11.31 3.38 0.96
N LEU A 29 10.33 3.32 1.85
CA LEU A 29 9.09 2.57 1.62
C LEU A 29 8.27 3.12 0.46
N GLN A 30 8.21 4.45 0.28
CA GLN A 30 7.55 5.11 -0.84
C GLN A 30 8.23 4.78 -2.17
N ILE A 31 9.56 4.82 -2.23
CA ILE A 31 10.32 4.44 -3.44
C ILE A 31 10.07 2.96 -3.78
N SER A 32 10.08 2.07 -2.78
CA SER A 32 9.73 0.67 -2.98
C SER A 32 8.28 0.50 -3.47
N ASN A 33 7.35 1.25 -2.88
CA ASN A 33 5.94 1.25 -3.27
C ASN A 33 5.75 1.69 -4.73
N GLU A 34 6.47 2.73 -5.17
CA GLU A 34 6.46 3.19 -6.56
C GLU A 34 6.91 2.06 -7.50
N LYS A 35 8.06 1.44 -7.24
CA LYS A 35 8.60 0.34 -8.05
C LYS A 35 7.66 -0.85 -8.12
N LEU A 36 7.13 -1.30 -6.97
CA LEU A 36 6.17 -2.40 -6.89
C LEU A 36 4.87 -2.12 -7.66
N ASN A 37 4.55 -0.86 -7.96
CA ASN A 37 3.39 -0.45 -8.77
C ASN A 37 3.77 -0.08 -10.22
N GLY A 38 4.99 -0.41 -10.62
CA GLY A 38 5.55 -0.15 -11.94
C GLY A 38 5.75 1.33 -12.25
N VAL A 39 6.08 2.15 -11.24
CA VAL A 39 6.42 3.58 -11.39
C VAL A 39 7.91 3.78 -11.12
N GLY A 40 8.54 4.70 -11.85
CA GLY A 40 9.96 5.02 -11.67
C GLY A 40 10.90 3.88 -12.10
N LEU A 41 10.52 3.18 -13.17
CA LEU A 41 11.27 2.03 -13.70
C LEU A 41 12.40 2.44 -14.64
N ASP A 42 12.40 3.68 -15.13
CA ASP A 42 13.31 4.17 -16.18
C ASP A 42 14.79 4.09 -15.78
N ASP A 43 15.07 4.31 -14.49
CA ASP A 43 16.41 4.30 -13.91
C ASP A 43 16.88 2.89 -13.50
N MET A 44 16.03 1.86 -13.63
CA MET A 44 16.38 0.49 -13.25
C MET A 44 17.09 -0.23 -14.39
N SER A 45 18.14 -0.97 -14.05
CA SER A 45 18.84 -1.86 -14.97
C SER A 45 17.98 -3.06 -15.36
N PHE A 46 18.34 -3.74 -16.46
CA PHE A 46 17.65 -4.93 -16.91
C PHE A 46 17.58 -6.03 -15.84
N THR A 47 18.65 -6.22 -15.06
CA THR A 47 18.72 -7.22 -13.99
C THR A 47 17.84 -6.85 -12.80
N GLU A 48 17.80 -5.57 -12.42
CA GLU A 48 16.88 -5.09 -11.37
C GLU A 48 15.42 -5.23 -11.79
N LEU A 49 15.09 -4.93 -13.04
CA LEU A 49 13.75 -5.15 -13.59
C LEU A 49 13.38 -6.64 -13.63
N ALA A 50 14.34 -7.51 -13.96
CA ALA A 50 14.12 -8.95 -13.93
C ALA A 50 13.85 -9.47 -12.52
N SER A 51 14.61 -8.99 -11.53
CA SER A 51 14.38 -9.32 -10.12
C SER A 51 13.02 -8.81 -9.63
N LEU A 52 12.67 -7.56 -9.95
CA LEU A 52 11.36 -6.99 -9.61
C LEU A 52 10.21 -7.77 -10.24
N GLY A 53 10.33 -8.11 -11.53
CA GLY A 53 9.34 -8.93 -12.22
C GLY A 53 9.14 -10.28 -11.53
N SER A 54 10.22 -11.00 -11.23
CA SER A 54 10.13 -12.29 -10.53
C SER A 54 9.50 -12.20 -9.14
N MET A 55 9.77 -11.12 -8.39
CA MET A 55 9.15 -10.88 -7.09
C MET A 55 7.65 -10.61 -7.20
N LEU A 56 7.23 -9.84 -8.21
CA LEU A 56 5.82 -9.56 -8.47
C LEU A 56 5.08 -10.78 -9.02
N ASP A 57 5.71 -11.57 -9.89
CA ASP A 57 5.14 -12.82 -10.42
C ASP A 57 4.85 -13.82 -9.28
N GLU A 58 5.80 -13.97 -8.35
CA GLU A 58 5.59 -14.81 -7.16
C GLU A 58 4.50 -14.23 -6.24
N GLY A 59 4.51 -12.92 -6.02
CA GLY A 59 3.46 -12.25 -5.26
C GLY A 59 2.07 -12.45 -5.87
N PHE A 60 1.96 -12.35 -7.19
CA PHE A 60 0.73 -12.61 -7.93
C PHE A 60 0.28 -14.05 -7.76
N ARG A 61 1.19 -15.02 -7.94
CA ARG A 61 0.90 -16.45 -7.77
C ARG A 61 0.32 -16.76 -6.39
N ILE A 62 0.89 -16.17 -5.33
CA ILE A 62 0.41 -16.39 -3.95
C ILE A 62 -0.96 -15.74 -3.74
N VAL A 63 -1.18 -14.53 -4.26
CA VAL A 63 -2.50 -13.86 -4.15
C VAL A 63 -3.57 -14.63 -4.92
N ASP A 64 -3.25 -15.17 -6.08
CA ASP A 64 -4.14 -16.00 -6.91
C ASP A 64 -4.52 -17.30 -6.19
N GLU A 65 -3.54 -17.99 -5.62
CA GLU A 65 -3.76 -19.19 -4.79
C GLU A 65 -4.63 -18.88 -3.55
N GLN A 66 -4.39 -17.75 -2.89
CA GLN A 66 -5.22 -17.31 -1.76
C GLN A 66 -6.65 -16.98 -2.21
N LEU A 67 -6.81 -16.40 -3.40
CA LEU A 67 -8.11 -16.08 -3.97
C LEU A 67 -8.92 -17.35 -4.24
N ASP A 68 -8.31 -18.37 -4.85
CA ASP A 68 -8.93 -19.68 -5.06
C ASP A 68 -9.36 -20.34 -3.73
N ASN A 69 -8.52 -20.25 -2.69
CA ASN A 69 -8.85 -20.76 -1.36
C ASN A 69 -10.07 -20.05 -0.75
N VAL A 70 -10.15 -18.72 -0.91
CA VAL A 70 -11.29 -17.94 -0.42
C VAL A 70 -12.57 -18.24 -1.21
N VAL A 71 -12.47 -18.42 -2.53
CA VAL A 71 -13.62 -18.84 -3.37
C VAL A 71 -14.14 -20.20 -2.92
N GLY A 72 -13.26 -21.19 -2.76
CA GLY A 72 -13.64 -22.52 -2.28
C GLY A 72 -14.33 -22.48 -0.91
N ALA A 73 -13.81 -21.66 0.02
CA ALA A 73 -14.42 -21.46 1.33
C ALA A 73 -15.77 -20.71 1.26
N HIS A 74 -15.91 -19.72 0.37
CA HIS A 74 -17.14 -18.97 0.17
C HIS A 74 -18.26 -19.86 -0.39
N GLU A 75 -17.94 -20.70 -1.38
CA GLU A 75 -18.89 -21.68 -1.94
C GLU A 75 -19.34 -22.70 -0.88
N GLU A 76 -18.42 -23.20 -0.05
CA GLU A 76 -18.72 -24.17 1.02
C GLU A 76 -19.58 -23.59 2.15
N ILE A 77 -19.36 -22.32 2.51
CA ILE A 77 -20.20 -21.59 3.48
C ILE A 77 -21.59 -21.32 2.89
N THR A 78 -21.67 -20.92 1.62
CA THR A 78 -22.94 -20.67 0.92
C THR A 78 -23.77 -21.95 0.79
N THR A 79 -23.15 -23.10 0.57
CA THR A 79 -23.87 -24.39 0.56
C THR A 79 -24.38 -24.80 1.93
N LYS A 80 -23.73 -24.38 3.02
CA LYS A 80 -24.14 -24.70 4.41
C LYS A 80 -25.23 -23.75 4.94
N GLN A 81 -25.37 -22.54 4.39
CA GLN A 81 -26.33 -21.50 4.85
C GLN A 81 -27.68 -21.49 4.10
N LEU A 82 -28.14 -22.64 3.61
CA LEU A 82 -29.41 -22.83 2.89
C LEU A 82 -30.71 -22.55 3.68
N PHE A 83 -30.64 -22.00 4.90
CA PHE A 83 -31.83 -21.68 5.72
C PHE A 83 -32.13 -20.18 5.87
N GLU A 84 -31.19 -19.26 5.59
CA GLU A 84 -31.41 -17.79 5.67
C GLU A 84 -31.41 -17.10 4.29
N TYR A 85 -31.00 -17.81 3.24
CA TYR A 85 -30.80 -17.35 1.87
C TYR A 85 -32.07 -16.77 1.20
N ASP A 86 -33.25 -17.35 1.50
CA ASP A 86 -34.53 -16.89 0.92
C ASP A 86 -35.12 -15.67 1.65
N LEU A 87 -34.74 -15.40 2.91
CA LEU A 87 -35.24 -14.26 3.70
C LEU A 87 -34.57 -12.94 3.33
N MET A 88 -33.35 -12.99 2.78
CA MET A 88 -32.54 -11.82 2.41
C MET A 88 -32.58 -11.48 0.92
N GLY A 89 -33.47 -12.10 0.14
CA GLY A 89 -33.67 -11.79 -1.28
C GLY A 89 -32.90 -12.65 -2.27
N GLY A 90 -32.33 -13.78 -1.84
CA GLY A 90 -31.75 -14.79 -2.71
C GLY A 90 -30.49 -14.34 -3.48
N PRO A 91 -30.17 -15.00 -4.61
CA PRO A 91 -28.92 -14.78 -5.37
C PRO A 91 -28.68 -13.33 -5.82
N ASP A 92 -29.76 -12.58 -6.09
CA ASP A 92 -29.69 -11.19 -6.56
C ASP A 92 -29.14 -10.23 -5.49
N TRP A 93 -29.45 -10.48 -4.21
CA TRP A 93 -28.96 -9.65 -3.11
C TRP A 93 -27.46 -9.87 -2.86
N THR A 94 -27.01 -11.13 -2.88
CA THR A 94 -25.59 -11.48 -2.72
C THR A 94 -24.74 -10.90 -3.86
N GLN A 95 -25.17 -11.07 -5.11
CA GLN A 95 -24.47 -10.49 -6.27
C GLN A 95 -24.40 -8.95 -6.19
N ARG A 96 -25.45 -8.31 -5.68
CA ARG A 96 -25.45 -6.86 -5.49
C ARG A 96 -24.42 -6.42 -4.45
N ILE A 97 -24.33 -7.10 -3.31
CA ILE A 97 -23.36 -6.78 -2.26
C ILE A 97 -21.93 -7.00 -2.74
N GLU A 98 -21.65 -8.13 -3.39
CA GLU A 98 -20.34 -8.41 -3.96
C GLU A 98 -19.93 -7.32 -4.97
N LYS A 99 -20.87 -6.87 -5.80
CA LYS A 99 -20.62 -5.78 -6.75
C LYS A 99 -20.38 -4.44 -6.06
N GLU A 100 -21.11 -4.13 -4.99
CA GLU A 100 -20.92 -2.91 -4.19
C GLU A 100 -19.56 -2.92 -3.46
N ASP A 101 -19.17 -4.06 -2.87
CA ASP A 101 -17.87 -4.23 -2.22
C ASP A 101 -16.72 -4.15 -3.23
N LEU A 102 -16.86 -4.81 -4.40
CA LEU A 102 -15.87 -4.71 -5.46
C LEU A 102 -15.69 -3.26 -5.97
N ALA A 103 -16.79 -2.51 -6.12
CA ALA A 103 -16.75 -1.11 -6.49
C ALA A 103 -16.06 -0.26 -5.41
N TYR A 104 -16.34 -0.55 -4.13
CA TYR A 104 -15.69 0.10 -3.00
C TYR A 104 -14.18 -0.18 -2.97
N GLN A 105 -13.76 -1.43 -3.16
CA GLN A 105 -12.34 -1.79 -3.21
C GLN A 105 -11.63 -1.15 -4.40
N SER A 106 -12.29 -1.05 -5.55
CA SER A 106 -11.79 -0.34 -6.73
C SER A 106 -11.60 1.15 -6.46
N LEU A 107 -12.55 1.78 -5.75
CA LEU A 107 -12.42 3.17 -5.31
C LEU A 107 -11.23 3.35 -4.35
N LEU A 108 -11.03 2.43 -3.41
CA LEU A 108 -9.88 2.45 -2.51
C LEU A 108 -8.56 2.30 -3.28
N ALA A 109 -8.49 1.43 -4.28
CA ALA A 109 -7.33 1.32 -5.17
C ALA A 109 -7.01 2.65 -5.86
N GLY A 110 -8.02 3.32 -6.41
CA GLY A 110 -7.86 4.66 -6.98
C GLY A 110 -7.32 5.69 -5.97
N ARG A 111 -7.82 5.67 -4.72
CA ARG A 111 -7.31 6.53 -3.64
C ARG A 111 -5.86 6.21 -3.28
N ARG A 112 -5.46 4.94 -3.26
CA ARG A 112 -4.06 4.53 -3.03
C ARG A 112 -3.12 5.10 -4.09
N VAL A 113 -3.53 5.05 -5.36
CA VAL A 113 -2.77 5.66 -6.46
C VAL A 113 -2.62 7.18 -6.26
N ALA A 114 -3.70 7.88 -5.92
CA ALA A 114 -3.65 9.32 -5.67
C ALA A 114 -2.72 9.68 -4.49
N LEU A 115 -2.76 8.92 -3.40
CA LEU A 115 -1.86 9.09 -2.26
C LEU A 115 -0.39 8.90 -2.65
N ARG A 116 -0.10 7.86 -3.43
CA ARG A 116 1.26 7.58 -3.93
C ARG A 116 1.78 8.72 -4.81
N ASN A 117 0.96 9.22 -5.74
CA ASN A 117 1.34 10.33 -6.60
C ASN A 117 1.65 11.59 -5.79
N LYS A 118 0.79 11.91 -4.81
CA LYS A 118 1.01 13.04 -3.90
C LYS A 118 2.28 12.87 -3.07
N ALA A 119 2.55 11.66 -2.56
CA ALA A 119 3.76 11.35 -1.81
C ALA A 119 5.03 11.55 -2.67
N ARG A 120 4.98 11.10 -3.93
CA ARG A 120 6.05 11.30 -4.91
C ARG A 120 6.28 12.78 -5.20
N GLU A 121 5.21 13.55 -5.43
CA GLU A 121 5.29 14.99 -5.64
C GLU A 121 5.98 15.69 -4.46
N PHE A 122 5.58 15.38 -3.22
CA PHE A 122 6.22 15.95 -2.04
C PHE A 122 7.70 15.57 -1.91
N ARG A 123 8.06 14.33 -2.24
CA ARG A 123 9.45 13.85 -2.20
C ARG A 123 10.34 14.55 -3.23
N LEU A 124 9.78 14.93 -4.38
CA LEU A 124 10.50 15.64 -5.44
C LEU A 124 10.45 17.17 -5.28
N SER A 125 9.55 17.68 -4.43
CA SER A 125 9.42 19.11 -4.17
C SER A 125 10.59 19.66 -3.33
N PRO A 126 10.96 20.94 -3.48
CA PRO A 126 12.04 21.54 -2.70
C PRO A 126 11.81 21.43 -1.18
N PRO A 127 12.87 21.27 -0.37
CA PRO A 127 12.77 21.11 1.10
C PRO A 127 11.99 22.21 1.82
N GLU A 128 11.95 23.41 1.24
CA GLU A 128 11.27 24.60 1.75
C GLU A 128 9.74 24.47 1.76
N THR A 129 9.18 23.51 1.01
CA THR A 129 7.74 23.23 0.97
C THR A 129 7.29 22.19 2.01
N GLN A 130 8.23 21.64 2.80
CA GLN A 130 7.91 20.58 3.76
C GLN A 130 7.31 21.14 5.07
N PRO A 131 6.10 20.73 5.48
CA PRO A 131 5.31 21.39 6.53
C PRO A 131 5.75 21.09 7.97
N TRP A 132 6.78 20.27 8.19
CA TRP A 132 7.10 19.69 9.49
C TRP A 132 7.92 20.58 10.43
N ARG A 133 7.95 21.90 10.20
CA ARG A 133 8.62 22.87 11.08
C ARG A 133 7.65 23.42 12.13
N SER A 134 7.16 22.55 13.01
CA SER A 134 6.43 22.97 14.21
C SER A 134 7.36 22.94 15.42
N ASP A 135 7.44 24.03 16.18
CA ASP A 135 8.21 24.08 17.42
C ASP A 135 7.42 23.59 18.65
N ASP A 136 6.12 23.34 18.49
CA ASP A 136 5.21 22.89 19.54
C ASP A 136 5.38 21.38 19.85
N PRO A 137 5.78 20.99 21.08
CA PRO A 137 5.99 19.60 21.46
C PRO A 137 4.78 18.68 21.27
N GLU A 138 3.55 19.15 21.53
CA GLU A 138 2.35 18.30 21.36
C GLU A 138 2.08 18.00 19.89
N ARG A 139 2.37 18.95 19.00
CA ARG A 139 2.30 18.75 17.55
C ARG A 139 3.39 17.82 17.06
N LEU A 140 4.58 17.85 17.66
CA LEU A 140 5.67 16.93 17.31
C LEU A 140 5.29 15.48 17.64
N VAL A 141 4.69 15.21 18.80
CA VAL A 141 4.22 13.86 19.15
C VAL A 141 3.14 13.38 18.18
N LYS A 142 2.12 14.20 17.90
CA LYS A 142 1.09 13.85 16.90
C LYS A 142 1.66 13.61 15.50
N THR A 143 2.74 14.32 15.17
CA THR A 143 3.46 14.11 13.90
C THR A 143 4.14 12.75 13.89
N ILE A 144 4.80 12.36 14.98
CA ILE A 144 5.42 11.03 15.13
C ILE A 144 4.36 9.95 14.95
N ASP A 145 3.24 10.01 15.69
CA ASP A 145 2.17 9.01 15.60
C ASP A 145 1.64 8.86 14.15
N SER A 146 1.45 9.99 13.47
CA SER A 146 1.01 10.03 12.07
C SER A 146 2.03 9.38 11.12
N LEU A 147 3.32 9.66 11.31
CA LEU A 147 4.40 9.08 10.52
C LEU A 147 4.56 7.58 10.79
N GLU A 148 4.40 7.12 12.04
CA GLU A 148 4.43 5.70 12.36
C GLU A 148 3.28 4.94 11.69
N MET A 149 2.07 5.48 11.72
CA MET A 149 0.92 4.90 11.00
C MET A 149 1.17 4.85 9.48
N GLU A 150 1.71 5.93 8.90
CA GLU A 150 2.03 5.99 7.47
C GLU A 150 3.08 4.95 7.08
N LYS A 151 4.14 4.84 7.89
CA LYS A 151 5.22 3.86 7.71
C LYS A 151 4.64 2.44 7.71
N GLU A 152 3.80 2.12 8.69
CA GLU A 152 3.21 0.79 8.79
C GLU A 152 2.25 0.50 7.64
N ARG A 153 1.44 1.49 7.23
CA ARG A 153 0.55 1.36 6.06
C ARG A 153 1.33 1.06 4.78
N LEU A 154 2.44 1.77 4.54
CA LEU A 154 3.29 1.55 3.35
C LEU A 154 4.01 0.20 3.43
N ARG A 155 4.52 -0.17 4.60
CA ARG A 155 5.15 -1.47 4.83
C ARG A 155 4.19 -2.61 4.50
N LEU A 156 2.99 -2.59 5.10
CA LEU A 156 1.93 -3.57 4.85
C LEU A 156 1.59 -3.69 3.37
N PHE A 157 1.35 -2.55 2.72
CA PHE A 157 1.01 -2.54 1.30
C PHE A 157 2.14 -3.16 0.45
N ASN A 158 3.40 -2.80 0.72
CA ASN A 158 4.54 -3.35 -0.01
C ASN A 158 4.69 -4.87 0.20
N GLN A 159 4.44 -5.37 1.43
CA GLN A 159 4.45 -6.81 1.69
C GLN A 159 3.33 -7.54 0.92
N ARG A 160 2.13 -6.95 0.87
CA ARG A 160 1.01 -7.51 0.12
C ARG A 160 1.31 -7.63 -1.37
N MET A 161 1.94 -6.62 -1.97
CA MET A 161 2.38 -6.67 -3.39
C MET A 161 3.31 -7.84 -3.70
N LEU A 162 3.94 -8.41 -2.66
CA LEU A 162 4.84 -9.56 -2.71
C LEU A 162 4.18 -10.85 -2.21
N GLY A 163 2.84 -10.88 -2.10
CA GLY A 163 2.08 -12.05 -1.66
C GLY A 163 2.18 -12.34 -0.16
N LYS A 164 2.59 -11.36 0.66
CA LYS A 164 2.74 -11.52 2.12
C LYS A 164 1.69 -10.73 2.88
N GLU A 165 1.38 -11.15 4.10
CA GLU A 165 0.45 -10.43 4.98
C GLU A 165 -0.94 -10.23 4.36
N LEU A 166 -1.43 -11.30 3.72
CA LEU A 166 -2.74 -11.40 3.09
C LEU A 166 -3.85 -11.85 4.07
N ASP A 167 -3.47 -12.27 5.28
CA ASP A 167 -4.41 -12.75 6.29
C ASP A 167 -5.47 -11.68 6.60
N GLY A 168 -6.74 -12.12 6.60
CA GLY A 168 -7.89 -11.26 6.86
C GLY A 168 -8.35 -10.38 5.68
N MET A 169 -7.72 -10.48 4.51
CA MET A 169 -8.25 -9.83 3.29
C MET A 169 -9.48 -10.56 2.75
N SER A 170 -10.50 -9.81 2.35
CA SER A 170 -11.69 -10.34 1.70
C SER A 170 -11.42 -10.79 0.26
N TYR A 171 -12.35 -11.55 -0.32
CA TYR A 171 -12.30 -11.91 -1.73
C TYR A 171 -12.16 -10.67 -2.64
N SER A 172 -13.01 -9.66 -2.47
CA SER A 172 -12.98 -8.43 -3.28
C SER A 172 -11.67 -7.66 -3.10
N GLU A 173 -11.11 -7.65 -1.88
CA GLU A 173 -9.80 -7.05 -1.61
C GLU A 173 -8.69 -7.76 -2.37
N LEU A 174 -8.60 -9.10 -2.25
CA LEU A 174 -7.62 -9.92 -2.96
C LEU A 174 -7.76 -9.79 -4.48
N PHE A 175 -9.00 -9.79 -4.98
CA PHE A 175 -9.29 -9.66 -6.40
C PHE A 175 -8.82 -8.31 -6.95
N VAL A 176 -9.17 -7.18 -6.34
CA VAL A 176 -8.69 -5.86 -6.78
C VAL A 176 -7.16 -5.78 -6.68
N PHE A 177 -6.59 -6.38 -5.64
CA PHE A 177 -5.15 -6.37 -5.42
C PHE A 177 -4.39 -7.19 -6.47
N SER A 178 -4.95 -8.30 -6.96
CA SER A 178 -4.36 -9.08 -8.05
C SER A 178 -4.27 -8.27 -9.35
N PHE A 179 -5.27 -7.42 -9.67
CA PHE A 179 -5.18 -6.48 -10.78
C PHE A 179 -4.07 -5.44 -10.61
N GLU A 180 -3.87 -4.93 -9.39
CA GLU A 180 -2.78 -3.98 -9.11
C GLU A 180 -1.40 -4.62 -9.36
N ILE A 181 -1.18 -5.87 -8.89
CA ILE A 181 0.06 -6.61 -9.12
C ILE A 181 0.23 -6.92 -10.61
N SER A 182 -0.80 -7.44 -11.27
CA SER A 182 -0.77 -7.75 -12.71
C SER A 182 -0.45 -6.51 -13.56
N GLY A 183 -1.07 -5.36 -13.23
CA GLY A 183 -0.76 -4.08 -13.86
C GLY A 183 0.69 -3.64 -13.67
N ALA A 184 1.28 -3.89 -12.50
CA ALA A 184 2.69 -3.62 -12.25
C ALA A 184 3.61 -4.55 -13.06
N ILE A 185 3.32 -5.85 -13.10
CA ILE A 185 4.05 -6.84 -13.93
C ILE A 185 4.08 -6.40 -15.39
N MET A 186 2.93 -6.01 -15.94
CA MET A 186 2.83 -5.55 -17.34
C MET A 186 3.74 -4.35 -17.64
N LYS A 187 3.84 -3.39 -16.71
CA LYS A 187 4.75 -2.24 -16.84
C LYS A 187 6.22 -2.67 -16.77
N VAL A 188 6.57 -3.57 -15.84
CA VAL A 188 7.93 -4.12 -15.72
C VAL A 188 8.33 -4.87 -17.00
N VAL A 189 7.45 -5.74 -17.52
CA VAL A 189 7.70 -6.48 -18.78
C VAL A 189 7.89 -5.50 -19.94
N SER A 190 7.08 -4.45 -20.02
CA SER A 190 7.21 -3.42 -21.06
C SER A 190 8.54 -2.69 -20.97
N MET A 191 8.95 -2.27 -19.76
CA MET A 191 10.24 -1.61 -19.55
C MET A 191 11.43 -2.52 -19.85
N LYS A 192 11.35 -3.81 -19.49
CA LYS A 192 12.40 -4.79 -19.82
C LYS A 192 12.60 -4.96 -21.32
N LYS A 193 11.54 -4.88 -22.12
CA LYS A 193 11.63 -4.94 -23.58
C LYS A 193 12.41 -3.72 -24.10
N ILE A 194 12.03 -2.52 -23.66
CA ILE A 194 12.74 -1.27 -24.00
C ILE A 194 14.23 -1.39 -23.67
N LYS A 195 14.57 -1.80 -22.43
CA LYS A 195 15.97 -1.97 -21.98
C LYS A 195 16.75 -3.09 -22.66
N ARG A 196 16.08 -4.03 -23.32
CA ARG A 196 16.74 -5.09 -24.10
C ARG A 196 17.13 -4.60 -25.50
N ASP A 197 16.37 -3.64 -26.01
CA ASP A 197 16.52 -3.09 -27.35
C ASP A 197 17.42 -1.84 -27.38
N GLU A 198 17.79 -1.28 -26.21
CA GLU A 198 18.83 -0.25 -25.97
C GLU A 198 20.25 -0.83 -25.97
#